data_AF-A0A965T7V0-F1
#
_entry.id   AF-A0A965T7V0-F1
#
_cell.length_a   1.000
_cell.length_b   1.000
_cell.length_c   1.000
_cell.angle_alpha   90.00
_cell.angle_beta   90.00
_cell.angle_gamma   90.00
#
_symmetry.space_group_name_H-M   'P 1'
#
loop_
_entity.id
_entity.type
_entity.pdbx_description
1 polymer ?
#
loop_
_entity_poly.entity_id
_entity_poly.type
_entity_poly.pdbx_seq_one_letter_code
_entity_poly.pdbx_strand_id
1 'polypeptide(L)'
;MKDYKPYRGENGNEDFWERVYDVPQVNIGNANVVDPFDNRAFVNKTGGMKGKYGDLLDYSSELSDRRAALAGGEDPLKRKYFDEYKKKTNGKKHLKDMPKKIETKNATIEF
;
A
#
# COMPACT_ATOMS: atom_id res chain seq x y z
N MET A 1 10.90 -17.68 18.30
CA MET A 1 10.41 -18.92 17.65
C MET A 1 10.55 -20.02 18.69
N LYS A 2 9.51 -20.81 18.99
CA LYS A 2 9.67 -21.93 19.91
C LYS A 2 10.35 -23.07 19.15
N ASP A 3 11.44 -23.59 19.69
CA ASP A 3 12.15 -24.72 19.09
C ASP A 3 11.18 -25.90 18.95
N TYR A 4 11.01 -26.37 17.72
CA TYR A 4 10.17 -27.51 17.44
C TYR A 4 10.77 -28.75 18.09
N LYS A 5 10.01 -29.43 18.96
CA LYS A 5 10.40 -30.70 19.57
C LYS A 5 9.54 -31.81 18.95
N PRO A 6 10.12 -32.69 18.12
CA PRO A 6 9.37 -33.79 17.51
C PRO A 6 8.88 -34.75 18.60
N TYR A 7 7.63 -35.22 18.48
CA TYR A 7 7.05 -36.21 19.38
C TYR A 7 7.64 -37.59 19.07
N ARG A 8 8.13 -38.31 20.09
CA ARG A 8 8.82 -39.61 19.96
C ARG A 8 8.06 -40.80 20.57
N GLY A 9 6.73 -40.68 20.69
CA GLY A 9 5.91 -41.70 21.36
C GLY A 9 5.97 -41.64 22.89
N GLU A 10 5.20 -42.50 23.56
CA GLU A 10 5.07 -42.54 25.02
C GLU A 10 6.37 -43.00 25.71
N ASN A 11 7.13 -43.87 25.03
CA ASN A 11 8.42 -44.39 25.48
C ASN A 11 9.65 -43.67 24.88
N GLY A 12 9.43 -42.60 24.10
CA GLY A 12 10.51 -41.75 23.56
C GLY A 12 11.39 -42.37 22.47
N ASN A 13 11.03 -43.55 21.95
CA ASN A 13 11.87 -44.36 21.05
C ASN A 13 11.09 -44.97 19.86
N GLU A 14 9.97 -44.35 19.48
CA GLU A 14 9.12 -44.82 18.39
C GLU A 14 9.39 -44.02 17.11
N ASP A 15 9.79 -44.71 16.04
CA ASP A 15 10.03 -44.12 14.72
C ASP A 15 8.70 -43.96 13.97
N PHE A 16 8.11 -42.78 14.05
CA PHE A 16 6.96 -42.41 13.24
C PHE A 16 7.34 -41.44 12.11
N TRP A 17 6.64 -41.55 10.99
CA TRP A 17 6.73 -40.57 9.90
C TRP A 17 6.01 -39.27 10.33
N GLU A 18 6.77 -38.20 10.47
CA GLU A 18 6.24 -36.87 10.82
C GLU A 18 6.18 -35.96 9.60
N ARG A 19 5.07 -35.24 9.42
CA ARG A 19 4.97 -34.19 8.40
C ARG A 19 5.50 -32.89 8.96
N VAL A 20 6.73 -32.54 8.55
CA VAL A 20 7.34 -31.25 8.87
C VAL A 20 6.87 -30.22 7.85
N TYR A 21 6.12 -29.23 8.31
CA TYR A 21 5.75 -28.06 7.51
C TYR A 21 6.79 -26.97 7.78
N ASP A 22 7.78 -26.84 6.89
CA ASP A 22 8.66 -25.68 6.90
C ASP A 22 7.95 -24.48 6.26
N VAL A 23 8.27 -23.28 6.75
CA VAL A 23 7.81 -22.06 6.09
C VAL A 23 8.58 -21.98 4.77
N PRO A 24 7.91 -21.92 3.61
CA PRO A 24 8.64 -21.81 2.35
C PRO A 24 9.55 -20.59 2.43
N GLN A 25 10.85 -20.80 2.23
CA GLN A 25 11.80 -19.70 2.05
C GLN A 25 11.54 -19.07 0.69
N VAL A 26 10.48 -18.26 0.62
CA VAL A 26 10.19 -17.44 -0.54
C VAL A 26 11.27 -16.37 -0.56
N ASN A 27 12.25 -16.55 -1.44
CA ASN A 27 13.17 -15.48 -1.79
C ASN A 27 12.37 -14.46 -2.58
N ILE A 28 11.74 -13.52 -1.86
CA ILE A 28 11.17 -12.30 -2.40
C ILE A 28 12.37 -11.43 -2.80
N GLY A 29 13.18 -11.90 -3.74
CA GLY A 29 14.48 -11.33 -4.07
C GLY A 29 14.28 -9.86 -4.39
N ASN A 30 14.67 -8.99 -3.45
CA ASN A 30 14.30 -7.57 -3.41
C ASN A 30 13.08 -7.27 -4.27
N ALA A 31 11.89 -7.82 -3.96
CA ALA A 31 10.73 -7.60 -4.82
C ALA A 31 10.55 -6.09 -4.96
N ASN A 32 10.89 -5.62 -6.17
CA ASN A 32 11.47 -4.31 -6.42
C ASN A 32 10.79 -3.24 -5.57
N VAL A 33 11.43 -2.85 -4.48
CA VAL A 33 11.03 -1.69 -3.69
C VAL A 33 11.35 -0.50 -4.58
N VAL A 34 10.41 -0.19 -5.46
CA VAL A 34 10.46 1.01 -6.28
C VAL A 34 10.34 2.17 -5.31
N ASP A 35 11.31 3.09 -5.37
CA ASP A 35 11.23 4.34 -4.65
C ASP A 35 9.90 5.03 -5.00
N PRO A 36 8.98 5.24 -4.03
CA PRO A 36 7.70 5.87 -4.28
C PRO A 36 7.80 7.30 -4.84
N PHE A 37 8.97 7.94 -4.71
CA PHE A 37 9.25 9.28 -5.21
C PHE A 37 9.87 9.29 -6.61
N ASP A 38 10.32 8.15 -7.15
CA ASP A 38 10.92 8.10 -8.49
C ASP A 38 9.87 8.00 -9.61
N ASN A 39 9.70 9.12 -10.32
CA ASN A 39 8.81 9.21 -11.47
C ASN A 39 9.27 8.32 -12.65
N ARG A 40 10.57 8.15 -12.88
CA ARG A 40 11.06 7.36 -14.03
C ARG A 40 10.74 5.89 -13.84
N ALA A 41 10.96 5.37 -12.63
CA ALA A 41 10.57 4.00 -12.29
C ALA A 41 9.05 3.79 -12.41
N PHE A 42 8.24 4.77 -12.01
CA PHE A 42 6.79 4.71 -12.20
C PHE A 42 6.39 4.62 -13.68
N VAL A 43 6.94 5.49 -14.53
CA VAL A 43 6.62 5.51 -15.97
C VAL A 43 7.06 4.22 -16.65
N ASN A 44 8.27 3.72 -16.35
CA ASN A 44 8.76 2.48 -16.95
C ASN A 44 7.90 1.27 -16.55
N LYS A 45 7.48 1.22 -15.28
CA LYS A 45 6.64 0.14 -14.78
C LYS A 45 5.23 0.20 -15.33
N THR A 46 4.60 1.37 -15.35
CA THR A 46 3.24 1.55 -15.88
C THR A 46 3.18 1.44 -17.40
N GLY A 47 4.21 1.88 -18.12
CA GLY A 47 4.32 1.73 -19.58
C GLY A 47 4.51 0.28 -20.03
N GLY A 48 5.17 -0.56 -19.21
CA GLY A 48 5.31 -1.99 -19.47
C GLY A 48 4.22 -2.87 -18.85
N MET A 49 3.28 -2.27 -18.09
CA MET A 49 2.28 -3.00 -17.32
C MET A 49 1.23 -3.61 -18.25
N LYS A 50 1.17 -4.94 -18.29
CA LYS A 50 0.10 -5.66 -18.99
C LYS A 50 -1.08 -5.82 -18.04
N GLY A 51 -2.18 -5.12 -18.30
CA GLY A 51 -3.34 -5.12 -17.41
C GLY A 51 -4.44 -4.17 -17.88
N LYS A 52 -5.46 -3.99 -17.06
CA LYS A 52 -6.50 -2.99 -17.25
C LYS A 52 -6.01 -1.63 -16.76
N TYR A 53 -6.68 -0.57 -17.22
CA TYR A 53 -6.42 0.78 -16.71
C TYR A 53 -6.63 0.89 -15.19
N GLY A 54 -7.54 0.10 -14.61
CA GLY A 54 -7.75 0.03 -13.17
C GLY A 54 -6.48 -0.38 -12.41
N ASP A 55 -5.77 -1.38 -12.91
CA ASP A 55 -4.55 -1.87 -12.27
C ASP A 55 -3.46 -0.78 -12.20
N LEU A 56 -3.39 0.09 -13.22
CA LEU A 56 -2.49 1.25 -13.23
C LEU A 56 -2.89 2.29 -12.19
N LEU A 57 -4.20 2.52 -12.00
CA LEU A 57 -4.70 3.43 -10.97
C LEU A 57 -4.45 2.87 -9.56
N ASP A 58 -4.65 1.57 -9.37
CA ASP A 58 -4.41 0.89 -8.10
C ASP A 58 -2.93 0.98 -7.74
N TYR A 59 -2.03 0.72 -8.70
CA TYR A 59 -0.59 0.88 -8.49
C TYR A 59 -0.18 2.33 -8.13
N SER A 60 -0.81 3.32 -8.76
CA SER A 60 -0.62 4.73 -8.42
C SER A 60 -1.10 5.05 -7.00
N SER A 61 -2.23 4.46 -6.58
CA SER A 61 -2.76 4.61 -5.22
C SER A 61 -1.81 4.01 -4.19
N GLU A 62 -1.34 2.78 -4.41
CA GLU A 62 -0.38 2.12 -3.51
C GLU A 62 0.89 2.94 -3.30
N LEU A 63 1.44 3.54 -4.36
CA LEU A 63 2.61 4.40 -4.24
C LEU A 63 2.31 5.69 -3.49
N SER A 64 1.11 6.27 -3.67
CA SER A 64 0.68 7.43 -2.91
C SER A 64 0.58 7.11 -1.42
N ASP A 65 0.03 5.95 -1.06
CA ASP A 65 -0.06 5.50 0.33
C ASP A 65 1.32 5.25 0.94
N ARG A 66 2.25 4.68 0.17
CA ARG A 66 3.65 4.54 0.61
C ARG A 66 4.33 5.89 0.83
N ARG A 67 4.12 6.87 -0.07
CA ARG A 67 4.64 8.24 0.13
C ARG A 67 4.04 8.87 1.37
N ALA A 68 2.74 8.73 1.59
CA ALA A 68 2.07 9.23 2.79
C ALA A 68 2.65 8.59 4.07
N ALA A 69 2.87 7.28 4.08
CA ALA A 69 3.49 6.58 5.21
C ALA A 69 4.90 7.11 5.52
N LEU A 70 5.71 7.39 4.48
CA LEU A 70 7.06 7.94 4.64
C LEU A 70 7.08 9.42 5.04
N ALA A 71 6.10 10.20 4.60
CA ALA A 71 6.01 11.65 4.82
C ALA A 71 5.18 12.04 6.06
N GLY A 72 4.70 11.08 6.86
CA GLY A 72 4.00 11.33 8.12
C GLY A 72 2.48 11.50 8.00
N GLY A 73 1.85 10.93 6.97
CA GLY A 73 0.40 10.77 6.86
C GLY A 73 -0.22 11.34 5.58
N GLU A 74 0.48 12.21 4.85
CA GLU A 74 -0.03 12.78 3.59
C GLU A 74 1.06 12.76 2.50
N ASP A 75 0.67 12.33 1.30
CA ASP A 75 1.54 12.32 0.14
C ASP A 75 1.84 13.77 -0.33
N PRO A 76 3.10 14.22 -0.30
CA PRO A 76 3.47 15.58 -0.72
C PRO A 76 3.11 15.89 -2.17
N LEU A 77 3.14 14.88 -3.05
CA LEU A 77 2.81 15.04 -4.46
C LEU A 77 1.31 15.28 -4.65
N LYS A 78 0.50 14.57 -3.87
CA LYS A 78 -0.96 14.69 -3.86
C LYS A 78 -1.39 16.05 -3.32
N ARG A 79 -0.75 16.55 -2.24
CA ARG A 79 -1.01 17.89 -1.71
C ARG A 79 -0.68 18.97 -2.74
N LYS A 80 0.48 18.88 -3.40
CA LYS A 80 0.85 19.80 -4.51
C LYS A 80 -0.19 19.81 -5.62
N TYR A 81 -0.68 18.63 -6.04
CA TYR A 81 -1.74 18.53 -7.04
C TYR A 81 -3.03 19.24 -6.60
N PHE A 82 -3.45 19.09 -5.34
CA PHE A 82 -4.62 19.79 -4.80
C PHE A 82 -4.42 21.31 -4.73
N ASP A 83 -3.22 21.78 -4.38
CA ASP A 83 -2.91 23.21 -4.36
C ASP A 83 -2.95 23.83 -5.77
N GLU A 84 -2.41 23.13 -6.77
CA GLU A 84 -2.49 23.55 -8.17
C GLU A 84 -3.93 23.55 -8.70
N TYR A 85 -4.70 22.52 -8.35
CA TYR A 85 -6.12 22.45 -8.70
C TYR A 85 -6.88 23.65 -8.12
N LYS A 86 -6.63 23.98 -6.85
CA LYS A 86 -7.22 25.14 -6.17
C LYS A 86 -6.84 26.45 -6.86
N LYS A 87 -5.58 26.61 -7.27
CA LYS A 87 -5.14 27.80 -8.04
C LYS A 87 -5.88 27.92 -9.37
N LYS A 88 -6.00 26.82 -10.12
CA LYS A 88 -6.65 26.81 -11.45
C LYS A 88 -8.17 27.02 -11.38
N THR A 89 -8.82 26.55 -10.31
CA THR A 89 -10.27 26.61 -10.15
C THR A 89 -10.74 27.79 -9.30
N ASN A 90 -9.89 28.83 -9.17
CA ASN A 90 -10.17 30.06 -8.45
C ASN A 90 -10.58 29.82 -6.98
N GLY A 91 -9.90 28.89 -6.31
CA GLY A 91 -10.10 28.58 -4.90
C GLY A 91 -10.95 27.35 -4.60
N LYS A 92 -11.54 26.68 -5.60
CA LYS A 92 -12.33 25.46 -5.36
C LYS A 92 -11.41 24.29 -4.97
N LYS A 93 -11.76 23.59 -3.90
CA LYS A 93 -11.04 22.39 -3.46
C LYS A 93 -11.40 21.20 -4.36
N HIS A 94 -10.46 20.28 -4.53
CA HIS A 94 -10.75 19.02 -5.21
C HIS A 94 -11.70 18.17 -4.34
N LEU A 95 -12.62 17.41 -4.94
CA LEU A 95 -13.62 16.59 -4.22
C LEU A 95 -12.98 15.69 -3.15
N LYS A 96 -11.81 15.11 -3.47
CA LYS A 96 -11.02 14.26 -2.56
C LYS A 96 -10.28 15.00 -1.43
N ASP A 97 -10.18 16.33 -1.50
CA ASP A 97 -9.60 17.21 -0.45
C ASP A 97 -10.71 17.91 0.38
N MET A 98 -11.97 17.79 -0.03
CA MET A 98 -13.09 18.28 0.76
C MET A 98 -13.33 17.38 1.97
N PRO A 99 -13.60 17.95 3.15
CA PRO A 99 -13.97 17.14 4.31
C PRO A 99 -15.29 16.41 4.03
N LYS A 100 -15.36 15.13 4.40
CA LYS A 100 -16.55 14.28 4.21
C LYS A 100 -17.79 14.78 4.97
N LYS A 101 -17.56 15.61 6.00
CA LYS A 101 -18.59 16.24 6.80
C LYS A 101 -18.34 17.73 6.83
N ILE A 102 -19.31 18.51 6.36
CA ILE A 102 -19.32 19.96 6.52
C ILE A 102 -20.39 20.28 7.54
N GLU A 103 -19.97 20.62 8.76
CA GLU A 103 -20.85 21.10 9.80
C GLU A 103 -20.90 22.63 9.75
N THR A 104 -22.07 23.18 9.48
CA THR A 104 -22.37 24.61 9.64
C THR A 104 -23.40 24.79 10.72
N LYS A 105 -23.47 25.99 11.31
CA LYS A 105 -24.42 26.34 12.39
C LYS A 105 -25.87 25.93 12.10
N ASN A 106 -26.26 25.85 10.82
CA ASN A 106 -27.62 25.59 10.38
C ASN A 106 -27.80 24.30 9.55
N ALA A 107 -26.72 23.57 9.20
CA ALA A 107 -26.82 22.36 8.39
C ALA A 107 -25.58 21.46 8.53
N THR A 108 -25.82 20.15 8.54
CA THR A 108 -24.79 19.12 8.36
C THR A 108 -24.91 18.55 6.95
N ILE A 109 -23.85 18.61 6.18
CA ILE A 109 -23.77 18.02 4.84
C ILE A 109 -22.77 16.87 4.89
N GLU A 110 -23.26 15.66 4.63
CA GLU A 110 -22.47 14.43 4.52
C GLU A 110 -22.34 14.06 3.04
N PHE A 111 -21.12 13.76 2.60
CA PHE A 111 -20.77 13.40 1.21
C PHE A 111 -20.34 11.94 1.08
#